data_AF-A0A7S2ERL0-F1
#
_entry.id   AF-A0A7S2ERL0-F1
#
_cell.length_a   1.000
_cell.length_b   1.000
_cell.length_c   1.000
_cell.angle_alpha   90.00
_cell.angle_beta   90.00
_cell.angle_gamma   90.00
#
_symmetry.space_group_name_H-M   'P 1'
#
loop_
_entity.id
_entity.type
_entity.pdbx_description
1 polymer ?
#
loop_
_entity_poly.entity_id
_entity_poly.type
_entity_poly.pdbx_seq_one_letter_code
_entity_poly.pdbx_strand_id
1 'polypeptide(L)'
;EGTWGTGVVDELATLLTAGRLSSESRAIVQAAYDDIGDPTEGLKLAQQLIATTPEFHSTNLVRANGLAREIPTPSTSGDQSYKAVVYLMFSGGCDSYNMLIPHTCTAE
;
A
#
# COMPACT_ATOMS: atom_id res chain seq x y z
N GLU A 1 -8.62 18.02 -28.24
CA GLU A 1 -7.41 18.32 -27.46
C GLU A 1 -7.60 17.69 -26.08
N GLY A 2 -6.92 16.57 -25.84
CA GLY A 2 -7.13 15.72 -24.67
C GLY A 2 -6.05 15.96 -23.64
N THR A 3 -6.41 16.63 -22.55
CA THR A 3 -5.50 16.97 -21.43
C THR A 3 -6.17 16.80 -20.06
N TRP A 4 -7.37 16.22 -20.02
CA TRP A 4 -8.11 16.03 -18.76
C TRP A 4 -7.50 14.91 -17.90
N GLY A 5 -7.06 13.80 -18.51
CA GLY A 5 -6.47 12.66 -17.80
C GLY A 5 -5.16 13.01 -17.07
N THR A 6 -4.27 13.79 -17.71
CA THR A 6 -3.02 14.26 -17.09
C THR A 6 -3.29 15.14 -15.87
N GLY A 7 -4.22 16.10 -15.99
CA GLY A 7 -4.53 17.03 -14.91
C GLY A 7 -5.13 16.33 -13.68
N VAL A 8 -6.07 15.41 -13.91
CA VAL A 8 -6.70 14.62 -12.83
C VAL A 8 -5.66 13.74 -12.11
N VAL A 9 -4.81 13.03 -12.86
CA VAL A 9 -3.80 12.14 -12.26
C VAL A 9 -2.74 12.94 -11.48
N ASP A 10 -2.33 14.11 -11.96
CA ASP A 10 -1.37 14.98 -11.25
C ASP A 10 -1.97 15.57 -9.96
N GLU A 11 -3.25 15.93 -9.97
CA GLU A 11 -3.96 16.37 -8.78
C GLU A 11 -4.04 15.23 -7.75
N LEU A 12 -4.46 14.03 -8.17
CA LEU A 12 -4.50 12.86 -7.29
C LEU A 12 -3.12 12.47 -6.75
N ALA A 13 -2.08 12.56 -7.57
CA ALA A 13 -0.70 12.33 -7.12
C ALA A 13 -0.32 13.31 -5.99
N THR A 14 -0.73 14.57 -6.11
CA THR A 14 -0.50 15.59 -5.07
C THR A 14 -1.32 15.29 -3.81
N LEU A 15 -2.62 15.03 -3.94
CA LEU A 15 -3.52 14.82 -2.81
C LEU A 15 -3.24 13.52 -2.04
N LEU A 16 -2.93 12.43 -2.75
CA LEU A 16 -2.84 11.09 -2.17
C LEU A 16 -1.40 10.67 -1.84
N THR A 17 -0.39 11.27 -2.48
CA THR A 17 1.03 10.89 -2.26
C THR A 17 1.93 12.09 -1.94
N ALA A 18 1.36 13.27 -1.73
CA ALA A 18 2.10 14.54 -1.60
C ALA A 18 3.07 14.78 -2.77
N GLY A 19 2.68 14.37 -3.98
CA GLY A 19 3.46 14.52 -5.20
C GLY A 19 4.58 13.48 -5.39
N ARG A 20 4.72 12.50 -4.47
CA ARG A 20 5.79 11.49 -4.53
C ARG A 20 5.57 10.39 -5.56
N LEU A 21 4.37 10.27 -6.12
CA LEU A 21 4.06 9.26 -7.13
C LEU A 21 5.05 9.31 -8.30
N SER A 22 5.75 8.20 -8.54
CA SER A 22 6.76 8.06 -9.60
C SER A 22 6.19 8.28 -11.00
N SER A 23 7.06 8.65 -11.94
CA SER A 23 6.70 8.85 -13.35
C SER A 23 6.13 7.59 -13.99
N GLU A 24 6.68 6.42 -13.66
CA GLU A 24 6.22 5.13 -14.16
C GLU A 24 4.80 4.82 -13.68
N SER A 25 4.54 4.97 -12.38
CA SER A 25 3.20 4.78 -11.81
C SER A 25 2.20 5.78 -12.36
N ARG A 26 2.59 7.06 -12.52
CA ARG A 26 1.74 8.08 -13.16
C ARG A 26 1.34 7.69 -14.58
N ALA A 27 2.28 7.22 -15.39
CA ALA A 27 2.01 6.81 -16.76
C ALA A 27 1.04 5.62 -16.83
N ILE A 28 1.19 4.64 -15.93
CA ILE A 28 0.28 3.49 -15.84
C ILE A 28 -1.13 3.94 -15.44
N VAL A 29 -1.24 4.78 -14.42
CA VAL A 29 -2.52 5.29 -13.93
C VAL A 29 -3.21 6.15 -14.98
N GLN A 30 -2.46 7.00 -15.69
CA GLN A 30 -2.98 7.81 -16.78
C GLN A 30 -3.49 6.95 -17.94
N ALA A 31 -2.71 5.95 -18.36
CA ALA A 31 -3.14 5.04 -19.42
C ALA A 31 -4.44 4.30 -19.04
N ALA A 32 -4.55 3.85 -17.79
CA ALA A 32 -5.77 3.21 -17.29
C ALA A 32 -6.96 4.17 -17.19
N TYR A 33 -6.74 5.43 -16.82
CA TYR A 33 -7.78 6.46 -16.80
C TYR A 33 -8.31 6.73 -18.21
N ASP A 34 -7.40 6.93 -19.18
CA ASP A 34 -7.74 7.27 -20.55
C ASP A 34 -8.44 6.10 -21.28
N ASP A 35 -8.09 4.85 -20.96
CA ASP A 35 -8.71 3.63 -21.55
C ASP A 35 -10.19 3.46 -21.17
N ILE A 36 -10.57 3.85 -19.95
CA ILE A 36 -11.97 3.77 -19.50
C ILE A 36 -12.89 4.72 -20.28
N GLY A 37 -12.40 5.90 -20.66
CA GLY A 37 -13.13 6.91 -21.43
C GLY A 37 -14.29 7.61 -20.68
N ASP A 38 -14.89 6.97 -19.67
CA ASP A 38 -15.83 7.61 -18.73
C ASP A 38 -15.08 8.33 -17.59
N PRO A 39 -15.29 9.65 -17.39
CA PRO A 39 -14.56 10.39 -16.37
C PRO A 39 -14.78 9.93 -14.93
N THR A 40 -15.97 9.40 -14.61
CA THR A 40 -16.32 9.01 -13.23
C THR A 40 -15.70 7.65 -12.88
N GLU A 41 -15.83 6.69 -13.79
CA GLU A 41 -15.21 5.37 -13.64
C GLU A 41 -13.68 5.46 -13.76
N GLY A 42 -13.17 6.31 -14.65
CA GLY A 42 -11.73 6.60 -14.74
C GLY A 42 -11.18 7.17 -13.44
N LEU A 43 -11.90 8.11 -12.81
CA LEU A 43 -11.52 8.68 -11.51
C LEU A 43 -11.44 7.61 -10.41
N LYS A 44 -12.45 6.73 -10.33
CA LYS A 44 -12.46 5.63 -9.36
C LYS A 44 -11.29 4.68 -9.58
N LEU A 45 -11.02 4.30 -10.83
CA LEU A 45 -9.92 3.42 -11.17
C LEU A 45 -8.57 4.05 -10.83
N ALA A 46 -8.37 5.33 -11.14
CA ALA A 46 -7.15 6.04 -10.82
C ALA A 46 -6.90 6.09 -9.29
N GLN A 47 -7.94 6.35 -8.51
CA GLN A 47 -7.86 6.32 -7.04
C GLN A 47 -7.49 4.93 -6.52
N GLN A 48 -8.11 3.87 -7.07
CA GLN A 48 -7.80 2.49 -6.70
C GLN A 48 -6.35 2.12 -7.01
N LEU A 49 -5.88 2.45 -8.21
CA LEU A 49 -4.50 2.17 -8.61
C LEU A 49 -3.50 2.90 -7.73
N ILE A 50 -3.69 4.20 -7.47
CA ILE A 50 -2.82 4.97 -6.57
C ILE A 50 -2.84 4.36 -5.17
N ALA A 51 -3.99 3.92 -4.66
CA ALA A 51 -4.09 3.27 -3.36
C ALA A 51 -3.33 1.93 -3.26
N THR A 52 -2.96 1.31 -4.39
CA THR A 52 -2.11 0.10 -4.41
C THR A 52 -0.62 0.40 -4.57
N THR A 53 -0.26 1.66 -4.80
CA THR A 53 1.14 2.05 -5.00
C THR A 53 1.91 2.08 -3.68
N PRO A 54 3.21 1.73 -3.69
CA PRO A 54 4.05 1.86 -2.51
C PRO A 54 4.18 3.32 -2.03
N GLU A 55 4.03 4.30 -2.91
CA GLU A 55 4.08 5.74 -2.58
C GLU A 55 2.89 6.20 -1.73
N PHE A 56 1.74 5.53 -1.83
CA PHE A 56 0.59 5.77 -0.96
C PHE A 56 0.78 5.15 0.44
N HIS A 57 1.52 4.04 0.53
CA HIS A 57 1.74 3.30 1.77
C HIS A 57 3.00 3.70 2.54
N SER A 58 3.77 4.68 2.05
CA SER A 58 5.01 5.11 2.68
C SER A 58 5.12 6.63 2.77
N THR A 59 5.78 7.08 3.84
CA THR A 59 6.10 8.50 4.05
C THR A 59 7.43 8.91 3.42
N ASN A 60 8.28 7.94 3.10
CA ASN A 60 9.58 8.14 2.48
C ASN A 60 9.49 8.06 0.94
N LEU A 61 10.59 8.40 0.26
CA LEU A 61 10.72 8.20 -1.18
C LEU A 61 10.88 6.71 -1.49
N VAL A 62 9.93 6.15 -2.24
CA VAL A 62 10.02 4.80 -2.77
C VAL A 62 11.01 4.79 -3.93
N ARG A 63 11.91 3.80 -3.97
CA ARG A 63 12.77 3.52 -5.11
C ARG A 63 12.56 2.09 -5.57
N ALA A 64 12.03 1.92 -6.78
CA ALA A 64 11.99 0.61 -7.41
C ALA A 64 13.43 0.19 -7.79
N ASN A 65 13.81 -1.02 -7.42
CA ASN A 65 15.10 -1.61 -7.82
C ASN A 65 15.03 -2.38 -9.14
N GLY A 66 13.83 -2.49 -9.74
CA GLY A 66 13.58 -3.22 -10.98
C GLY A 66 13.73 -4.74 -10.89
N LEU A 67 14.01 -5.27 -9.70
CA LEU A 67 14.16 -6.70 -9.47
C LEU A 67 12.79 -7.33 -9.24
N ALA A 68 12.60 -8.55 -9.76
CA ALA A 68 11.42 -9.33 -9.44
C ALA A 68 11.35 -9.57 -7.92
N ARG A 69 10.14 -9.48 -7.34
CA ARG A 69 9.93 -9.83 -5.95
C ARG A 69 10.29 -11.30 -5.75
N GLU A 70 11.19 -11.58 -4.81
CA GLU A 70 11.54 -12.95 -4.43
C GLU A 70 10.28 -13.67 -3.93
N ILE A 71 10.00 -14.84 -4.50
CA ILE A 71 8.96 -15.73 -4.00
C ILE A 71 9.60 -16.54 -2.88
N PRO A 72 9.14 -16.41 -1.61
CA PRO A 72 9.66 -17.21 -0.52
C PRO A 72 9.43 -18.69 -0.85
N THR A 73 10.48 -19.50 -0.74
CA THR A 73 10.30 -20.96 -0.76
C THR A 73 9.45 -21.34 0.45
N PRO A 74 8.42 -22.20 0.28
CA PRO A 74 7.67 -22.72 1.42
C PRO A 74 8.64 -23.32 2.44
N SER A 75 8.51 -22.93 3.71
CA SER A 75 9.35 -23.50 4.75
C SER A 75 9.02 -24.98 4.93
N THR A 76 9.99 -25.86 4.77
CA THR A 76 9.86 -27.26 5.21
C THR A 76 9.74 -27.25 6.73
N SER A 77 8.70 -27.87 7.27
CA SER A 77 8.56 -28.11 8.71
C SER A 77 9.74 -28.97 9.18
N GLY A 78 10.76 -28.35 9.78
CA GLY A 78 11.86 -29.03 10.44
C GLY A 78 11.54 -29.30 11.90
N ASP A 79 12.33 -30.15 12.56
CA ASP A 79 12.23 -30.51 13.99
C ASP A 79 12.70 -29.36 14.92
N GLN A 80 12.55 -28.11 14.49
CA GLN A 80 13.03 -26.93 15.15
C GLN A 80 11.94 -26.40 16.09
N SER A 81 12.34 -25.90 17.27
CA SER A 81 11.40 -25.29 18.22
C SER A 81 10.56 -24.21 17.55
N TYR A 82 9.24 -24.35 17.65
CA TYR A 82 8.28 -23.44 17.02
C TYR A 82 8.38 -22.02 17.59
N LYS A 83 8.59 -21.04 16.70
CA LYS A 83 8.53 -19.61 17.04
C LYS A 83 7.40 -18.95 16.27
N ALA A 84 6.30 -18.63 16.96
CA ALA A 84 5.24 -17.80 16.40
C ALA A 84 5.53 -16.32 16.62
N VAL A 85 5.40 -15.51 15.57
CA VAL A 85 5.30 -14.05 15.69
C VAL A 85 3.83 -13.68 15.53
N VAL A 86 3.22 -13.18 16.60
CA VAL A 86 1.81 -12.77 16.61
C VAL A 86 1.75 -11.27 16.30
N TYR A 87 1.17 -10.93 15.16
CA TYR A 87 0.87 -9.54 14.79
C TYR A 87 -0.60 -9.24 15.05
N LEU A 88 -0.88 -8.29 15.93
CA LEU A 88 -2.23 -7.80 16.23
C LEU A 88 -2.45 -6.48 15.47
N MET A 89 -3.19 -6.54 14.36
CA MET A 89 -3.57 -5.34 13.61
C MET A 89 -4.76 -4.66 14.30
N PHE A 90 -4.54 -3.48 14.88
CA PHE A 90 -5.61 -2.64 15.42
C PHE A 90 -6.02 -1.58 14.38
N SER A 91 -7.06 -1.87 13.60
CA SER A 91 -7.56 -1.07 12.45
C SER A 91 -8.17 0.31 12.81
N GLY A 92 -7.71 0.96 13.88
CA GLY A 92 -8.30 2.21 14.37
C GLY A 92 -7.45 2.98 15.40
N GLY A 93 -6.18 2.62 15.56
CA GLY A 93 -5.30 3.23 16.58
C GLY A 93 -5.36 2.48 17.90
N CYS A 94 -4.20 1.97 18.32
CA CYS A 94 -4.02 1.43 19.66
C CYS A 94 -3.92 2.59 20.65
N ASP A 95 -4.93 2.76 21.50
CA ASP A 95 -4.80 3.58 22.70
C ASP A 95 -4.08 2.77 23.79
N SER A 96 -2.78 3.00 23.95
CA SER A 96 -1.95 2.29 24.92
C SER A 96 -2.38 2.50 26.37
N TYR A 97 -3.23 3.49 26.67
CA TYR A 97 -3.77 3.69 28.03
C TYR A 97 -4.84 2.65 28.41
N ASN A 98 -5.49 2.02 27.44
CA ASN A 98 -6.52 1.00 27.67
C ASN A 98 -6.02 -0.45 27.53
N MET A 99 -4.72 -0.64 27.27
CA MET A 99 -4.13 -1.98 27.27
C MET A 99 -3.88 -2.45 28.70
N LEU A 100 -4.78 -3.29 29.21
CA LEU A 100 -4.59 -4.01 30.47
C LEU A 100 -3.45 -5.02 30.33
N ILE A 101 -2.38 -4.83 31.09
CA ILE A 101 -1.31 -5.81 31.22
C ILE A 101 -1.83 -6.96 32.09
N PRO A 102 -1.72 -8.23 31.66
CA PRO A 102 -2.00 -9.37 32.53
C PRO A 102 -1.06 -9.34 33.74
N HIS A 103 -1.60 -9.05 34.91
CA HIS A 103 -0.83 -8.87 36.14
C HIS A 103 -0.32 -10.20 36.72
N THR A 104 -0.92 -11.33 36.34
CA THR A 104 -0.48 -12.68 36.77
C THR A 104 -0.81 -13.72 35.71
N CYS A 105 0.19 -14.44 35.23
CA CYS A 105 0.02 -15.73 34.57
C CYS A 105 0.63 -16.78 35.49
N THR A 106 -0.13 -17.81 35.88
CA THR A 106 0.45 -19.03 36.46
C THR A 106 1.03 -19.84 35.31
N ALA A 107 2.31 -20.20 35.41
CA ALA A 107 2.90 -21.17 34.50
C ALA A 107 2.21 -22.53 34.70
N GLU A 108 1.79 -23.15 33.60
CA GLU A 108 1.50 -24.59 33.53
C GLU A 108 2.79 -25.36 33.31
#